data_AF-A0A542XBN5-F1
#
_entry.id   AF-A0A542XBN5-F1
#
_cell.length_a   1.000
_cell.length_b   1.000
_cell.length_c   1.000
_cell.angle_alpha   90.00
_cell.angle_beta   90.00
_cell.angle_gamma   90.00
#
_symmetry.space_group_name_H-M   'P 1'
#
loop_
_entity.id
_entity.type
_entity.pdbx_description
1 polymer ?
#
loop_
_entity_poly.entity_id
_entity_poly.type
_entity_poly.pdbx_seq_one_letter_code
_entity_poly.pdbx_strand_id
1 'polypeptide(L)'
;MRQKMTAPVGGVMTDEVGAVTGDLEVWLEDKTVRTTYAGSTDTYTVTGSPLTEEASLEQVVGHLRRDPGADESGNARSVDVRDLGVQI
;
A
#
# COMPACT_ATOMS: atom_id res chain seq x y z
N MET A 1 -6.08 -3.40 -14.20
CA MET A 1 -5.38 -2.14 -14.53
C MET A 1 -4.42 -1.83 -13.40
N ARG A 2 -3.19 -1.37 -13.69
CA ARG A 2 -2.20 -1.00 -12.66
C ARG A 2 -1.96 0.50 -12.65
N GLN A 3 -1.67 1.07 -11.49
CA GLN A 3 -1.31 2.47 -11.31
C GLN A 3 0.05 2.59 -10.62
N LYS A 4 0.89 3.52 -11.10
CA LYS A 4 2.21 3.77 -10.55
C LYS A 4 2.17 4.75 -9.39
N MET A 5 3.02 4.51 -8.40
CA MET A 5 3.27 5.43 -7.30
C MET A 5 4.67 5.23 -6.74
N THR A 6 5.19 6.25 -6.06
CA THR A 6 6.37 6.10 -5.19
C THR A 6 5.87 5.89 -3.76
N ALA A 7 6.38 4.86 -3.09
CA ALA A 7 6.04 4.55 -1.70
C ALA A 7 6.51 5.68 -0.76
N PRO A 8 5.82 5.89 0.37
CA PRO A 8 6.29 6.81 1.41
C PRO A 8 7.60 6.30 2.03
N VAL A 9 8.23 7.13 2.86
CA VAL A 9 9.57 6.84 3.44
C VAL A 9 9.60 5.50 4.18
N GLY A 10 8.55 5.18 4.96
CA GLY A 10 8.45 3.90 5.66
C GLY A 10 7.94 2.73 4.80
N GLY A 11 7.66 2.96 3.52
CA GLY A 11 7.22 1.94 2.57
C GLY A 11 5.75 1.54 2.69
N VAL A 12 5.34 0.60 1.85
CA VAL A 12 4.04 -0.07 1.88
C VAL A 12 4.20 -1.42 2.52
N MET A 13 3.46 -1.71 3.58
CA MET A 13 3.51 -3.00 4.27
C MET A 13 2.83 -4.09 3.41
N THR A 14 3.51 -5.23 3.28
CA THR A 14 3.02 -6.42 2.59
C THR A 14 3.07 -7.63 3.50
N ASP A 15 2.20 -8.59 3.26
CA ASP A 15 2.11 -9.79 4.09
C ASP A 15 3.28 -10.75 3.85
N GLU A 16 3.89 -10.71 2.67
CA GLU A 16 4.94 -11.66 2.28
C GLU A 16 6.35 -11.20 2.63
N VAL A 17 6.69 -9.92 2.41
CA VAL A 17 8.08 -9.43 2.49
C VAL A 17 8.26 -8.23 3.41
N GLY A 18 7.21 -7.82 4.13
CA GLY A 18 7.24 -6.65 4.99
C GLY A 18 7.11 -5.35 4.16
N ALA A 19 7.78 -4.28 4.60
CA ALA A 19 7.69 -2.99 3.95
C ALA A 19 8.46 -2.95 2.61
N VAL A 20 7.76 -2.70 1.51
CA VAL A 20 8.36 -2.44 0.19
C VAL A 20 8.45 -0.93 -0.06
N THR A 21 9.56 -0.49 -0.67
CA THR A 21 9.88 0.95 -0.83
C THR A 21 10.10 1.31 -2.29
N GLY A 22 10.33 2.60 -2.61
CA GLY A 22 10.64 3.03 -3.98
C GLY A 22 9.42 3.05 -4.91
N ASP A 23 9.64 2.83 -6.21
CA ASP A 23 8.59 2.92 -7.23
C ASP A 23 7.82 1.60 -7.36
N LEU A 24 6.50 1.69 -7.19
CA LEU A 24 5.59 0.57 -7.14
C LEU A 24 4.51 0.69 -8.22
N GLU A 25 4.00 -0.47 -8.65
CA GLU A 25 2.75 -0.62 -9.37
C GLU A 25 1.72 -1.28 -8.48
N VAL A 26 0.55 -0.65 -8.33
CA VAL A 26 -0.55 -1.14 -7.49
C VAL A 26 -1.76 -1.47 -8.36
N TRP A 27 -2.48 -2.54 -8.03
CA TRP A 27 -3.76 -2.88 -8.64
C TRP A 27 -4.69 -3.58 -7.67
N LEU A 28 -5.95 -3.67 -8.09
CA LEU A 28 -6.97 -4.46 -7.43
C LEU A 28 -7.18 -5.78 -8.18
N GLU A 29 -7.19 -6.88 -7.43
CA GLU A 29 -7.74 -8.17 -7.83
C GLU A 29 -8.95 -8.42 -6.93
N ASP A 30 -10.14 -8.12 -7.45
CA ASP A 30 -11.37 -7.96 -6.67
C ASP A 30 -11.17 -6.94 -5.53
N LYS A 31 -11.25 -7.39 -4.26
CA LYS A 31 -10.98 -6.58 -3.06
C LYS A 31 -9.55 -6.71 -2.55
N THR A 32 -8.69 -7.46 -3.23
CA THR A 32 -7.31 -7.67 -2.81
C THR A 32 -6.43 -6.59 -3.42
N VAL A 33 -5.73 -5.85 -2.58
CA VAL A 33 -4.75 -4.86 -3.04
C VAL A 33 -3.42 -5.58 -3.26
N ARG A 34 -2.96 -5.57 -4.50
CA ARG A 34 -1.70 -6.18 -4.92
C ARG A 34 -0.71 -5.08 -5.30
N THR A 35 0.57 -5.34 -5.05
CA THR A 35 1.67 -4.43 -5.39
C THR A 35 2.87 -5.18 -5.95
N THR A 36 3.71 -4.47 -6.68
CA THR A 36 5.01 -4.94 -7.17
C THR A 36 5.95 -3.75 -7.33
N TYR A 37 7.26 -3.98 -7.33
CA TYR A 37 8.21 -3.00 -7.81
C TYR A 37 7.96 -2.71 -9.30
N ALA A 38 8.07 -1.45 -9.72
CA ALA A 38 7.84 -1.07 -11.11
C ALA A 38 8.74 -1.88 -12.06
N GLY A 39 8.11 -2.62 -12.99
CA GLY A 39 8.80 -3.48 -13.95
C GLY A 39 9.18 -4.89 -13.44
N SER A 40 8.83 -5.23 -12.19
CA SER A 40 9.06 -6.57 -11.64
C SER A 40 7.91 -7.53 -11.95
N THR A 41 8.22 -8.82 -11.91
CA THR A 41 7.25 -9.93 -12.02
C THR A 41 6.75 -10.42 -10.67
N ASP A 42 7.49 -10.15 -9.59
CA ASP A 42 7.14 -10.59 -8.24
C ASP A 42 6.01 -9.75 -7.69
N THR A 43 4.97 -10.37 -7.15
CA THR A 43 3.77 -9.66 -6.70
C THR A 43 3.45 -9.99 -5.26
N TYR A 44 3.06 -8.96 -4.50
CA TYR A 44 2.84 -9.03 -3.06
C TYR A 44 1.45 -8.53 -2.70
N THR A 45 0.89 -9.02 -1.60
CA THR A 45 -0.38 -8.59 -1.02
C THR A 45 -0.12 -7.44 -0.07
N VAL A 46 -0.78 -6.30 -0.29
CA VAL A 46 -0.70 -5.20 0.66
C VAL A 46 -1.48 -5.57 1.91
N THR A 47 -0.82 -5.43 3.06
CA THR A 47 -1.36 -5.81 4.36
C THR A 47 -2.67 -5.08 4.66
N GLY A 48 -3.64 -5.81 5.24
CA GLY A 48 -5.00 -5.33 5.44
C GLY A 48 -5.96 -5.68 4.31
N SER A 49 -5.46 -6.29 3.22
CA SER A 49 -6.31 -6.92 2.21
C SER A 49 -6.90 -8.25 2.71
N PRO A 50 -8.06 -8.69 2.18
CA PRO A 50 -8.94 -7.95 1.27
C PRO A 50 -9.63 -6.78 1.96
N LEU A 51 -9.94 -5.73 1.19
CA LEU A 51 -10.66 -4.56 1.68
C LEU A 51 -12.04 -4.96 2.22
N THR A 52 -12.47 -4.35 3.32
CA THR A 52 -13.79 -4.57 3.90
C THR A 52 -14.89 -3.94 3.05
N GLU A 53 -14.64 -2.74 2.54
CA GLU A 53 -15.53 -1.99 1.65
C GLU A 53 -14.98 -1.90 0.21
N GLU A 54 -15.86 -1.57 -0.73
CA GLU A 54 -15.43 -1.28 -2.10
C GLU A 54 -14.66 0.04 -2.13
N ALA A 55 -13.46 0.02 -2.71
CA ALA A 55 -12.66 1.21 -2.95
C ALA A 55 -12.13 1.20 -4.38
N SER A 56 -12.07 2.37 -5.01
CA SER A 56 -11.44 2.51 -6.32
C SER A 56 -9.92 2.38 -6.18
N LEU A 57 -9.26 1.96 -7.27
CA LEU A 57 -7.79 1.93 -7.32
C LEU A 57 -7.19 3.31 -7.00
N GLU A 58 -7.86 4.39 -7.42
CA GLU A 58 -7.43 5.76 -7.10
C GLU A 58 -7.49 6.06 -5.60
N GLN A 59 -8.55 5.63 -4.90
CA GLN A 59 -8.66 5.78 -3.44
C GLN A 59 -7.56 5.00 -2.72
N VAL A 60 -7.32 3.75 -3.15
CA VAL A 60 -6.25 2.90 -2.60
C VAL A 60 -4.88 3.55 -2.78
N VAL A 61 -4.53 3.96 -4.00
CA VAL A 61 -3.24 4.61 -4.29
C VAL A 61 -3.12 5.95 -3.57
N GLY A 62 -4.22 6.71 -3.48
CA GLY A 62 -4.25 7.97 -2.72
C GLY A 62 -4.01 7.77 -1.22
N HIS A 63 -4.44 6.64 -0.65
CA HIS A 63 -4.16 6.26 0.73
C HIS A 63 -2.70 5.79 0.90
N LEU A 64 -2.23 4.89 0.05
CA LEU A 64 -0.87 4.33 0.13
C LEU A 64 0.25 5.34 -0.18
N ARG A 65 -0.08 6.51 -0.73
CA ARG A 65 0.88 7.63 -0.88
C ARG A 65 1.03 8.47 0.38
N ARG A 66 0.14 8.32 1.37
CA ARG A 66 0.21 9.11 2.60
C ARG A 66 1.38 8.62 3.43
N ASP A 67 2.18 9.56 3.91
CA ASP A 67 3.22 9.28 4.89
C ASP A 67 2.57 9.23 6.29
N PRO A 68 2.53 8.06 6.96
CA PRO A 68 1.99 7.94 8.32
C PRO A 68 2.91 8.55 9.38
N GLY A 69 4.07 9.10 9.00
CA GLY A 69 5.03 9.75 9.89
C GLY A 69 5.95 8.75 10.59
N ALA A 70 6.55 9.18 11.69
CA ALA A 70 7.47 8.36 12.47
C ALA A 70 6.82 7.75 13.73
N ASP A 71 7.37 6.65 14.22
CA ASP A 71 7.06 6.07 15.52
C ASP A 71 7.69 6.84 16.69
N GLU A 72 7.46 6.38 17.92
CA GLU A 72 7.96 7.02 19.15
C GLU A 72 9.50 7.01 19.24
N SER A 73 10.16 6.13 18.49
CA SER A 73 11.62 6.04 18.41
C SER A 73 12.19 6.85 17.23
N GLY A 74 11.34 7.51 16.43
CA GLY A 74 11.73 8.29 15.26
C GLY A 74 11.88 7.50 13.97
N ASN A 75 11.48 6.22 13.93
CA ASN A 75 11.54 5.43 12.69
C ASN A 75 10.31 5.70 11.82
N ALA A 76 10.51 5.81 10.51
CA ALA A 76 9.39 5.96 9.57
C ALA A 76 8.44 4.74 9.63
N ARG A 77 7.13 5.01 9.68
CA ARG A 77 6.09 3.98 9.68
C ARG A 77 5.74 3.59 8.25
N SER A 78 5.52 2.30 8.02
CA SER A 78 4.93 1.81 6.78
C SER A 78 3.44 2.13 6.73
N VAL A 79 2.91 2.33 5.53
CA VAL A 79 1.47 2.43 5.27
C VAL A 79 0.91 1.08 4.83
N ASP A 80 -0.32 0.77 5.21
CA ASP A 80 -1.06 -0.42 4.79
C ASP A 80 -2.49 -0.01 4.37
N VAL A 81 -3.43 -0.95 4.17
CA VAL A 81 -4.82 -0.61 3.80
C VAL A 81 -5.84 -0.91 4.89
N ARG A 82 -5.41 -1.18 6.14
CA ARG A 82 -6.33 -1.45 7.25
C ARG A 82 -7.21 -0.25 7.58
N ASP A 83 -6.69 0.96 7.37
CA ASP A 83 -7.39 2.23 7.63
C ASP A 83 -8.07 2.82 6.38
N LEU A 84 -8.05 2.11 5.24
CA LEU A 84 -8.72 2.50 4.02
C LEU A 84 -10.24 2.29 4.15
N GLY A 85 -10.91 3.20 4.87
CA GLY A 85 -12.34 3.13 5.16
C GLY A 85 -12.73 3.92 6.42
N VAL A 86 -11.76 4.24 7.28
CA VAL A 86 -11.97 5.08 8.46
C VAL A 86 -11.75 6.55 8.07
N GLN A 87 -12.71 7.16 7.37
CA GLN A 87 -12.83 8.61 7.37
C GLN A 87 -13.65 9.00 8.60
N ILE A 88 -13.00 9.55 9.63
CA ILE A 88 -13.68 10.28 10.71
C ILE A 88 -13.93 11.71 10.26
#